data_AF-A0A067QMG3-F1
#
_entry.id   AF-A0A067QMG3-F1
#
_cell.length_a   1.000
_cell.length_b   1.000
_cell.length_c   1.000
_cell.angle_alpha   90.00
_cell.angle_beta   90.00
_cell.angle_gamma   90.00
#
_symmetry.space_group_name_H-M   'P 1'
#
loop_
_entity.id
_entity.type
_entity.pdbx_description
1 polymer ?
#
loop_
_entity_poly.entity_id
_entity_poly.type
_entity_poly.pdbx_seq_one_letter_code
_entity_poly.pdbx_strand_id
1 'polypeptide(L)'
;MEHYRFAKERRIQEILKWQYSDKAREGDTNALLVKLLEFYTDSQFAAPNFRQLALLARSPEPLFVYKFEQTGGPDLYGNTLNITGSAHGSEFLYLFGPTLMLKLGGRRFTQDEDRFSKRIKRYWADFIRQGSPNAPGSFGYGLSWKRATPEDYNCMVLRSEQQQQGQSMSCELGQEEAGLWNDLLPRLQQMTAADTQSGSDTRTTDSRLGQDSSQPFRSAMYTLIGFVAVLLVMLVICLVLLKKHSKGRDRDFF
;
A
#
# COMPACT_ATOMS: atom_id res chain seq x y z
N MET A 1 9.57 -20.75 29.14
CA MET A 1 8.56 -19.93 28.43
C MET A 1 9.08 -19.27 27.14
N GLU A 2 10.39 -19.15 26.92
CA GLU A 2 10.94 -18.57 25.68
C GLU A 2 10.87 -19.51 24.45
N HIS A 3 11.08 -20.83 24.63
CA HIS A 3 11.11 -21.79 23.52
C HIS A 3 9.83 -21.83 22.64
N TYR A 4 8.66 -21.49 23.19
CA TYR A 4 7.39 -21.59 22.48
C TYR A 4 7.12 -20.40 21.54
N ARG A 5 7.59 -19.20 21.93
CA ARG A 5 7.45 -17.98 21.10
C ARG A 5 8.36 -18.05 19.87
N PHE A 6 9.59 -18.54 20.04
CA PHE A 6 10.53 -18.78 18.94
C PHE A 6 10.04 -19.87 17.97
N ALA A 7 9.39 -20.92 18.45
CA ALA A 7 8.83 -21.97 17.59
C ALA A 7 7.63 -21.47 16.74
N LYS A 8 6.82 -20.56 17.29
CA LYS A 8 5.68 -19.93 16.60
C LYS A 8 6.12 -19.05 15.43
N GLU A 9 7.14 -18.22 15.65
CA GLU A 9 7.72 -17.36 14.62
C GLU A 9 8.37 -18.20 13.51
N ARG A 10 9.01 -19.32 13.87
CA ARG A 10 9.64 -20.23 12.91
C ARG A 10 8.64 -20.83 11.91
N ARG A 11 7.46 -21.30 12.34
CA ARG A 11 6.46 -21.89 11.41
C ARG A 11 5.94 -20.89 10.38
N ILE A 12 5.63 -19.67 10.82
CA ILE A 12 5.17 -18.61 9.91
C ILE A 12 6.30 -18.23 8.94
N GLN A 13 7.53 -18.11 9.44
CA GLN A 13 8.70 -17.84 8.60
C GLN A 13 8.91 -18.92 7.53
N GLU A 14 8.78 -20.20 7.85
CA GLU A 14 8.92 -21.28 6.86
C GLU A 14 7.84 -21.21 5.77
N ILE A 15 6.59 -20.90 6.12
CA ILE A 15 5.50 -20.73 5.13
C ILE A 15 5.79 -19.53 4.20
N LEU A 16 6.25 -18.42 4.77
CA LEU A 16 6.58 -17.22 3.99
C LEU A 16 7.80 -17.45 3.09
N LYS A 17 8.83 -18.16 3.58
CA LYS A 17 9.97 -18.59 2.76
C LYS A 17 9.50 -19.46 1.60
N TRP A 18 8.69 -20.48 1.89
CA TRP A 18 8.14 -21.38 0.88
C TRP A 18 7.33 -20.63 -0.19
N GLN A 19 6.49 -19.67 0.20
CA GLN A 19 5.66 -18.92 -0.75
C GLN A 19 6.49 -17.98 -1.63
N TYR A 20 7.51 -17.33 -1.08
CA TYR A 20 8.23 -16.24 -1.75
C TYR A 20 9.68 -16.60 -2.05
N SER A 21 10.54 -16.69 -1.03
CA SER A 21 11.99 -16.86 -1.21
C SER A 21 12.36 -18.15 -1.94
N ASP A 22 11.73 -19.28 -1.61
CA ASP A 22 12.07 -20.60 -2.16
C ASP A 22 11.61 -20.77 -3.61
N LYS A 23 10.71 -19.90 -4.10
CA LYS A 23 10.30 -19.84 -5.51
C LYS A 23 11.29 -19.08 -6.38
N ALA A 24 12.25 -18.37 -5.80
CA ALA A 24 13.35 -17.78 -6.54
C ALA A 24 14.38 -18.85 -6.89
N ARG A 25 14.93 -18.78 -8.11
CA ARG A 25 16.00 -19.70 -8.52
C ARG A 25 17.23 -19.48 -7.66
N GLU A 26 17.82 -20.57 -7.17
CA GLU A 26 19.03 -20.48 -6.34
C GLU A 26 20.17 -19.76 -7.10
N GLY A 27 20.79 -18.78 -6.44
CA GLY A 27 21.84 -17.93 -7.02
C GLY A 27 21.34 -16.79 -7.92
N ASP A 28 20.04 -16.67 -8.19
CA ASP A 28 19.45 -15.59 -8.99
C ASP A 28 18.92 -14.44 -8.10
N THR A 29 19.76 -13.43 -7.90
CA THR A 29 19.42 -12.24 -7.11
C THR A 29 18.22 -11.47 -7.67
N ASN A 30 18.04 -11.44 -8.99
CA ASN A 30 16.92 -10.73 -9.60
C ASN A 30 15.60 -11.45 -9.33
N ALA A 31 15.60 -12.79 -9.46
CA ALA A 31 14.44 -13.59 -9.10
C ALA A 31 14.08 -13.42 -7.62
N LEU A 32 15.08 -13.41 -6.72
CA LEU A 32 14.86 -13.18 -5.29
C LEU A 32 14.28 -11.78 -5.03
N LEU A 33 14.81 -10.74 -5.69
CA LEU A 33 14.29 -9.38 -5.57
C LEU A 33 12.83 -9.30 -6.00
N VAL A 34 12.45 -9.92 -7.11
CA VAL A 34 11.05 -9.98 -7.56
C VAL A 34 10.17 -10.65 -6.50
N LYS A 35 10.61 -11.75 -5.91
CA LYS A 35 9.85 -12.44 -4.84
C LYS A 35 9.72 -11.63 -3.55
N LEU A 36 10.74 -10.84 -3.19
CA LEU A 36 10.66 -9.91 -2.07
C LEU A 36 9.69 -8.75 -2.35
N LEU A 37 9.64 -8.26 -3.59
CA LEU A 37 8.70 -7.23 -4.02
C LEU A 37 7.25 -7.76 -4.04
N GLU A 38 7.04 -8.98 -4.50
CA GLU A 38 5.74 -9.67 -4.42
C GLU A 38 5.29 -9.80 -2.95
N PHE A 39 6.16 -10.30 -2.06
CA PHE A 39 5.89 -10.38 -0.62
C PHE A 39 5.44 -9.04 -0.02
N TYR A 40 6.17 -7.96 -0.35
CA TYR A 40 5.84 -6.64 0.13
C TYR A 40 4.50 -6.14 -0.44
N THR A 41 4.28 -6.34 -1.75
CA THR A 41 3.06 -5.96 -2.44
C THR A 41 1.84 -6.68 -1.87
N ASP A 42 1.96 -7.98 -1.66
CA ASP A 42 0.86 -8.81 -1.16
C ASP A 42 0.49 -8.46 0.26
N SER A 43 1.49 -8.32 1.15
CA SER A 43 1.25 -8.03 2.56
C SER A 43 0.75 -6.61 2.82
N GLN A 44 1.29 -5.61 2.12
CA GLN A 44 0.99 -4.20 2.38
C GLN A 44 -0.17 -3.66 1.56
N PHE A 45 -0.42 -4.21 0.37
CA PHE A 45 -1.40 -3.66 -0.57
C PHE A 45 -2.45 -4.67 -1.01
N ALA A 46 -2.05 -5.80 -1.62
CA ALA A 46 -3.01 -6.70 -2.26
C ALA A 46 -3.95 -7.36 -1.24
N ALA A 47 -3.42 -8.00 -0.19
CA ALA A 47 -4.25 -8.68 0.80
C ALA A 47 -5.19 -7.73 1.57
N PRO A 48 -4.73 -6.55 2.06
CA PRO A 48 -5.64 -5.54 2.61
C PRO A 48 -6.68 -5.06 1.61
N ASN A 49 -6.30 -4.84 0.35
CA ASN A 49 -7.22 -4.42 -0.71
C ASN A 49 -8.30 -5.48 -0.95
N PHE A 50 -7.96 -6.76 -1.02
CA PHE A 50 -8.95 -7.83 -1.14
C PHE A 50 -9.93 -7.88 0.02
N ARG A 51 -9.46 -7.66 1.25
CA ARG A 51 -10.35 -7.58 2.42
C ARG A 51 -11.32 -6.41 2.28
N GLN A 52 -10.84 -5.26 1.78
CA GLN A 52 -11.68 -4.11 1.47
C GLN A 52 -12.68 -4.43 0.34
N LEU A 53 -12.26 -5.09 -0.74
CA LEU A 53 -13.12 -5.50 -1.85
C LEU A 53 -14.24 -6.43 -1.37
N ALA A 54 -13.92 -7.41 -0.52
CA ALA A 54 -14.92 -8.33 0.05
C ALA A 54 -15.98 -7.63 0.92
N LEU A 55 -15.63 -6.50 1.53
CA LEU A 55 -16.58 -5.66 2.28
C LEU A 55 -17.40 -4.78 1.33
N LEU A 56 -16.74 -4.13 0.36
CA LEU A 56 -17.40 -3.24 -0.60
C LEU A 56 -18.34 -3.97 -1.56
N ALA A 57 -18.01 -5.20 -1.95
CA ALA A 57 -18.84 -6.01 -2.84
C ALA A 57 -20.18 -6.42 -2.22
N ARG A 58 -20.35 -6.26 -0.89
CA ARG A 58 -21.63 -6.47 -0.19
C ARG A 58 -22.56 -5.25 -0.27
N SER A 59 -22.03 -4.10 -0.71
CA SER A 59 -22.82 -2.90 -0.91
C SER A 59 -23.71 -3.04 -2.14
N PRO A 60 -24.92 -2.46 -2.17
CA PRO A 60 -25.73 -2.38 -3.37
C PRO A 60 -25.11 -1.47 -4.46
N GLU A 61 -24.14 -0.63 -4.08
CA GLU A 61 -23.52 0.34 -4.98
C GLU A 61 -22.62 -0.33 -6.03
N PRO A 62 -22.55 0.22 -7.26
CA PRO A 62 -21.65 -0.29 -8.29
C PRO A 62 -20.18 -0.20 -7.86
N LEU A 63 -19.48 -1.34 -7.84
CA LEU A 63 -18.04 -1.42 -7.58
C LEU A 63 -17.26 -1.55 -8.89
N PHE A 64 -16.22 -0.72 -9.06
CA PHE A 64 -15.30 -0.77 -10.19
C PHE A 64 -13.87 -0.92 -9.67
N VAL A 65 -13.20 -1.99 -10.09
CA VAL A 65 -11.85 -2.32 -9.62
C VAL A 65 -10.87 -2.21 -10.79
N TYR A 66 -9.64 -1.77 -10.53
CA TYR A 66 -8.57 -1.79 -11.53
C TYR A 66 -7.29 -2.39 -10.98
N LYS A 67 -6.44 -2.85 -11.89
CA LYS A 67 -5.04 -3.20 -11.67
C LYS A 67 -4.18 -2.33 -12.58
N PHE A 68 -3.29 -1.54 -12.00
CA PHE A 68 -2.39 -0.70 -12.78
C PHE A 68 -1.12 -1.50 -13.11
N GLU A 69 -0.84 -1.68 -14.41
CA GLU A 69 0.26 -2.53 -14.91
C GLU A 69 1.12 -1.81 -15.96
N GLN A 70 1.15 -0.48 -15.93
CA GLN A 70 2.06 0.28 -16.78
C GLN A 70 3.50 0.14 -16.29
N THR A 71 4.36 -0.49 -17.08
CA THR A 71 5.77 -0.72 -16.71
C THR A 71 6.71 0.25 -17.43
N GLY A 72 7.97 0.35 -16.98
CA GLY A 72 9.02 1.16 -17.60
C GLY A 72 8.86 2.68 -17.44
N GLY A 73 7.82 3.13 -16.72
CA GLY A 73 7.67 4.52 -16.30
C GLY A 73 8.51 4.84 -15.05
N PRO A 74 8.78 6.12 -14.78
CA PRO A 74 9.41 6.53 -13.53
C PRO A 74 8.44 6.36 -12.34
N ASP A 75 9.00 6.24 -11.13
CA ASP A 75 8.25 6.34 -9.88
C ASP A 75 7.97 7.81 -9.51
N LEU A 76 7.32 8.03 -8.36
CA LEU A 76 7.04 9.38 -7.84
C LEU A 76 8.29 10.16 -7.42
N TYR A 77 9.44 9.50 -7.33
CA TYR A 77 10.74 10.09 -7.00
C TYR A 77 11.61 10.31 -8.25
N GLY A 78 11.11 9.98 -9.44
CA GLY A 78 11.81 10.12 -10.72
C GLY A 78 12.74 8.96 -11.05
N ASN A 79 12.77 7.89 -10.26
CA ASN A 79 13.60 6.73 -10.55
C ASN A 79 12.92 5.83 -11.57
N THR A 80 13.68 5.34 -12.54
CA THR A 80 13.21 4.27 -13.43
C THR A 80 13.82 2.96 -12.96
N LEU A 81 12.97 2.07 -12.44
CA LEU A 81 13.40 0.76 -11.97
C LEU A 81 13.39 -0.22 -13.14
N ASN A 82 14.50 -0.93 -13.34
CA ASN A 82 14.59 -2.01 -14.33
C ASN A 82 14.06 -3.34 -13.76
N ILE A 83 12.87 -3.28 -13.17
CA ILE A 83 12.15 -4.41 -12.58
C ILE A 83 10.81 -4.55 -13.28
N THR A 84 10.22 -5.74 -13.21
CA THR A 84 8.87 -5.97 -13.72
C THR A 84 7.83 -5.30 -12.82
N GLY A 85 6.83 -4.67 -13.42
CA GLY A 85 5.68 -4.09 -12.71
C GLY A 85 5.68 -2.56 -12.63
N SER A 86 4.76 -2.03 -11.84
CA SER A 86 4.54 -0.61 -11.64
C SER A 86 4.91 -0.24 -10.20
N ALA A 87 5.65 0.86 -10.02
CA ALA A 87 5.97 1.36 -8.68
C ALA A 87 4.72 1.96 -8.01
N HIS A 88 4.72 1.97 -6.68
CA HIS A 88 3.63 2.55 -5.91
C HIS A 88 3.39 4.03 -6.27
N GLY A 89 2.14 4.38 -6.57
CA GLY A 89 1.73 5.74 -6.92
C GLY A 89 2.12 6.19 -8.33
N SER A 90 2.78 5.34 -9.13
CA SER A 90 3.17 5.68 -10.51
C SER A 90 1.97 5.98 -11.42
N GLU A 91 0.78 5.49 -11.08
CA GLU A 91 -0.47 5.82 -11.78
C GLU A 91 -0.81 7.31 -11.73
N PHE A 92 -0.38 8.01 -10.67
CA PHE A 92 -0.62 9.45 -10.53
C PHE A 92 0.08 10.26 -11.62
N LEU A 93 1.22 9.80 -12.12
CA LEU A 93 1.91 10.45 -13.23
C LEU A 93 1.02 10.51 -14.48
N TYR A 94 0.25 9.44 -14.72
CA TYR A 94 -0.65 9.33 -15.86
C TYR A 94 -2.00 10.01 -15.58
N LEU A 95 -2.51 9.95 -14.35
CA LEU A 95 -3.75 10.62 -13.95
C LEU A 95 -3.62 12.15 -13.96
N PHE A 96 -2.56 12.70 -13.38
CA PHE A 96 -2.32 14.15 -13.36
C PHE A 96 -1.65 14.67 -14.63
N GLY A 97 -1.00 13.78 -15.40
CA GLY A 97 -0.63 14.03 -16.78
C GLY A 97 0.74 14.66 -17.02
N PRO A 98 0.94 15.31 -18.19
CA PRO A 98 2.28 15.63 -18.69
C PRO A 98 3.10 16.56 -17.78
N THR A 99 2.45 17.49 -17.09
CA THR A 99 3.13 18.42 -16.18
C THR A 99 3.76 17.70 -15.00
N LEU A 100 3.08 16.70 -14.44
CA LEU A 100 3.62 15.93 -13.31
C LEU A 100 4.75 15.00 -13.79
N MET A 101 4.56 14.35 -14.94
CA MET A 101 5.61 13.53 -15.56
C MET A 101 6.87 14.33 -15.86
N LEU A 102 6.74 15.57 -16.35
CA LEU A 102 7.90 16.43 -16.60
C LEU A 102 8.62 16.84 -15.29
N LYS A 103 7.86 17.14 -14.23
CA LYS A 103 8.42 17.59 -12.95
C LYS A 103 9.12 16.46 -12.17
N LEU A 104 8.49 15.30 -12.09
CA LEU A 104 8.99 14.17 -11.29
C LEU A 104 9.82 13.21 -12.12
N GLY A 105 9.33 12.84 -13.31
CA GLY A 105 10.00 11.89 -14.20
C GLY A 105 11.08 12.51 -15.09
N GLY A 106 11.24 13.84 -15.09
CA GLY A 106 12.26 14.55 -15.87
C GLY A 106 12.11 14.43 -17.39
N ARG A 107 10.98 13.89 -17.88
CA ARG A 107 10.74 13.64 -19.30
C ARG A 107 9.31 13.95 -19.72
N ARG A 108 9.10 14.05 -21.03
CA ARG A 108 7.75 14.15 -21.61
C ARG A 108 7.14 12.75 -21.76
N PHE A 109 5.82 12.69 -21.88
CA PHE A 109 5.15 11.49 -22.31
C PHE A 109 5.58 11.08 -23.71
N THR A 110 5.64 9.77 -23.94
CA THR A 110 5.56 9.22 -25.29
C THR A 110 4.15 9.42 -25.85
N GLN A 111 3.96 9.22 -27.15
CA GLN A 111 2.64 9.35 -27.76
C GLN A 111 1.65 8.33 -27.19
N ASP A 112 2.11 7.12 -26.86
CA ASP A 112 1.30 6.07 -26.24
C ASP A 112 0.91 6.41 -24.80
N GLU A 113 1.83 6.97 -24.02
CA GLU A 113 1.56 7.42 -22.66
C GLU A 113 0.59 8.60 -22.62
N ASP A 114 0.65 9.51 -23.60
CA ASP A 114 -0.32 10.61 -23.73
C ASP A 114 -1.73 10.09 -24.03
N ARG A 115 -1.86 9.12 -24.95
CA ARG A 115 -3.13 8.43 -25.22
C ARG A 115 -3.64 7.71 -23.97
N PHE A 116 -2.77 6.98 -23.28
CA PHE A 116 -3.10 6.27 -22.05
C PHE A 116 -3.55 7.22 -20.93
N SER A 117 -2.83 8.34 -20.73
CA SER A 117 -3.18 9.39 -19.76
C SER A 117 -4.56 9.99 -20.06
N LYS A 118 -4.87 10.27 -21.32
CA LYS A 118 -6.20 10.74 -21.74
C LYS A 118 -7.29 9.72 -21.41
N ARG A 119 -7.04 8.43 -21.67
CA ARG A 119 -7.96 7.34 -21.35
C ARG A 119 -8.22 7.21 -19.84
N ILE A 120 -7.16 7.22 -19.02
CA ILE A 120 -7.28 7.22 -17.55
C ILE A 120 -8.13 8.41 -17.09
N LYS A 121 -7.77 9.64 -17.48
CA LYS A 121 -8.51 10.84 -17.07
C LYS A 121 -9.98 10.77 -17.47
N ARG A 122 -10.29 10.17 -18.62
CA ARG A 122 -11.66 10.00 -19.07
C ARG A 122 -12.45 9.08 -18.15
N TYR A 123 -11.91 7.90 -17.79
CA TYR A 123 -12.58 6.98 -16.86
C TYR A 123 -12.87 7.66 -15.50
N TRP A 124 -11.90 8.38 -14.94
CA TRP A 124 -12.09 9.11 -13.68
C TRP A 124 -13.13 10.23 -13.83
N ALA A 125 -13.08 11.00 -14.91
CA ALA A 125 -14.02 12.10 -15.14
C ALA A 125 -15.45 11.58 -15.39
N ASP A 126 -15.61 10.43 -16.04
CA ASP A 126 -16.91 9.79 -16.25
C ASP A 126 -17.47 9.26 -14.93
N PHE A 127 -16.64 8.59 -14.13
CA PHE A 127 -17.03 8.14 -12.80
C PHE A 127 -17.46 9.30 -11.89
N ILE A 128 -16.71 10.41 -11.87
CA ILE A 128 -17.07 11.61 -11.09
C ILE A 128 -18.42 12.19 -11.52
N ARG A 129 -18.74 12.20 -12.82
CA ARG A 129 -19.98 12.80 -13.33
C ARG A 129 -21.20 11.90 -13.19
N GLN A 130 -21.02 10.59 -13.32
CA GLN A 130 -22.13 9.64 -13.54
C GLN A 130 -22.16 8.46 -12.58
N GLY A 131 -21.16 8.33 -11.70
CA GLY A 131 -20.98 7.14 -10.85
C GLY A 131 -20.56 5.89 -11.64
N SER A 132 -20.17 6.03 -12.91
CA SER A 132 -19.75 4.94 -13.78
C SER A 132 -18.62 5.40 -14.70
N PRO A 133 -17.53 4.62 -14.85
CA PRO A 133 -16.48 4.90 -15.83
C PRO A 133 -16.94 4.67 -17.28
N ASN A 134 -18.14 4.11 -17.50
CA ASN A 134 -18.68 3.76 -18.83
C ASN A 134 -19.71 4.77 -19.33
N ALA A 135 -19.35 6.05 -19.45
CA ALA A 135 -20.28 7.05 -19.96
C ALA A 135 -20.83 6.70 -21.37
N PRO A 136 -22.12 6.99 -21.67
CA PRO A 136 -22.64 6.92 -23.03
C PRO A 136 -21.80 7.79 -23.97
N GLY A 137 -21.33 7.22 -25.10
CA GLY A 137 -20.43 7.89 -26.04
C GLY A 137 -18.93 7.68 -25.77
N SER A 138 -18.56 6.97 -24.69
CA SER A 138 -17.16 6.58 -24.38
C SER A 138 -16.66 5.39 -25.21
N PHE A 139 -17.39 5.00 -26.26
CA PHE A 139 -17.09 3.87 -27.16
C PHE A 139 -15.78 4.02 -27.96
N GLY A 140 -15.03 5.11 -27.78
CA GLY A 140 -13.82 5.41 -28.55
C GLY A 140 -12.59 4.55 -28.24
N TYR A 141 -12.58 3.77 -27.14
CA TYR A 141 -11.42 2.94 -26.75
C TYR A 141 -11.73 1.45 -26.53
N GLY A 142 -12.93 0.98 -26.89
CA GLY A 142 -13.24 -0.45 -27.02
C GLY A 142 -13.27 -1.32 -25.74
N LEU A 143 -12.96 -0.78 -24.56
CA LEU A 143 -12.93 -1.55 -23.31
C LEU A 143 -13.99 -1.05 -22.31
N SER A 144 -15.06 -1.81 -22.19
CA SER A 144 -16.07 -1.63 -21.14
C SER A 144 -15.50 -2.07 -19.80
N TRP A 145 -15.47 -1.15 -18.83
CA TRP A 145 -15.06 -1.43 -17.46
C TRP A 145 -16.21 -2.12 -16.73
N LYS A 146 -16.17 -3.45 -16.68
CA LYS A 146 -17.21 -4.25 -16.02
C LYS A 146 -17.27 -3.96 -14.52
N ARG A 147 -18.46 -4.03 -13.96
CA ARG A 147 -18.67 -3.98 -12.51
C ARG A 147 -18.04 -5.22 -11.88
N ALA A 148 -17.34 -5.03 -10.77
CA ALA A 148 -16.89 -6.13 -9.91
C ALA A 148 -18.09 -6.76 -9.21
N THR A 149 -18.15 -8.10 -9.22
CA THR A 149 -19.12 -8.84 -8.42
C THR A 149 -18.41 -9.56 -7.27
N PRO A 150 -19.13 -9.98 -6.22
CA PRO A 150 -18.55 -10.76 -5.13
C PRO A 150 -17.88 -12.07 -5.57
N GLU A 151 -18.27 -12.61 -6.71
CA GLU A 151 -17.80 -13.90 -7.22
C GLU A 151 -16.48 -13.78 -7.98
N ASP A 152 -16.32 -12.75 -8.80
CA ASP A 152 -15.20 -12.64 -9.74
C ASP A 152 -14.27 -11.45 -9.48
N TYR A 153 -14.68 -10.48 -8.67
CA TYR A 153 -13.99 -9.20 -8.47
C TYR A 153 -13.48 -8.60 -9.79
N ASN A 154 -14.29 -8.63 -10.86
CA ASN A 154 -13.90 -8.13 -12.19
C ASN A 154 -13.12 -6.82 -12.09
N CYS A 155 -11.96 -6.78 -12.73
CA CYS A 155 -11.13 -5.59 -12.75
C CYS A 155 -10.63 -5.22 -14.15
N MET A 156 -10.41 -3.93 -14.34
CA MET A 156 -9.82 -3.36 -15.53
C MET A 156 -8.31 -3.30 -15.37
N VAL A 157 -7.56 -3.83 -16.33
CA VAL A 157 -6.12 -3.62 -16.38
C VAL A 157 -5.80 -2.29 -17.06
N LEU A 158 -5.09 -1.42 -16.36
CA LEU A 158 -4.68 -0.10 -16.86
C LEU A 158 -3.20 -0.13 -17.27
N ARG A 159 -2.98 -0.16 -18.59
CA ARG A 159 -1.68 -0.04 -19.26
C ARG A 159 -1.84 0.61 -20.64
N SER A 160 -0.73 1.03 -21.26
CA SER A 160 -0.71 1.55 -22.63
C SER A 160 -0.98 0.44 -23.66
N GLU A 161 -1.44 0.82 -24.86
CA GLU A 161 -1.75 -0.14 -25.93
C GLU A 161 -0.53 -0.93 -26.39
N GLN A 162 0.64 -0.29 -26.41
CA GLN A 162 1.90 -0.95 -26.72
C GLN A 162 2.19 -2.11 -25.74
N GLN A 163 1.88 -1.94 -24.45
CA GLN A 163 2.07 -2.98 -23.43
C GLN A 163 0.93 -3.99 -23.38
N GLN A 164 -0.18 -3.71 -24.06
CA GLN A 164 -1.33 -4.61 -24.16
C GLN A 164 -1.14 -5.69 -25.23
N GLN A 165 -0.29 -5.45 -26.25
CA GLN A 165 -0.02 -6.43 -27.30
C GLN A 165 0.66 -7.69 -26.73
N GLY A 166 -0.07 -8.81 -26.77
CA GLY A 166 0.45 -10.14 -26.38
C GLY A 166 0.20 -10.54 -24.92
N GLN A 167 -0.57 -9.77 -24.14
CA GLN A 167 -0.94 -10.11 -22.76
C GLN A 167 -2.44 -10.36 -22.61
N SER A 168 -2.80 -11.25 -21.69
CA SER A 168 -4.20 -11.53 -21.36
C SER A 168 -4.91 -10.27 -20.86
N MET A 169 -6.16 -10.11 -21.28
CA MET A 169 -7.07 -9.10 -20.73
C MET A 169 -7.68 -9.55 -19.40
N SER A 170 -7.44 -10.80 -18.98
CA SER A 170 -7.86 -11.28 -17.66
C SER A 170 -7.10 -10.52 -16.58
N CYS A 171 -7.85 -9.96 -15.65
CA CYS A 171 -7.30 -9.26 -14.52
C CYS A 171 -7.27 -10.22 -13.33
N GLU A 172 -6.08 -10.65 -12.94
CA GLU A 172 -5.84 -11.51 -11.78
C GLU A 172 -5.32 -10.63 -10.64
N LEU A 173 -6.15 -10.44 -9.61
CA LEU A 173 -5.83 -9.60 -8.46
C LEU A 173 -4.91 -10.29 -7.44
N GLY A 174 -4.67 -11.61 -7.56
CA GLY A 174 -3.86 -12.39 -6.60
C GLY A 174 -4.69 -12.96 -5.44
N GLN A 175 -5.80 -13.64 -5.74
CA GLN A 175 -6.73 -14.14 -4.71
C GLN A 175 -6.08 -15.19 -3.81
N GLU A 176 -5.23 -16.05 -4.36
CA GLU A 176 -4.54 -17.12 -3.62
C GLU A 176 -3.52 -16.52 -2.63
N GLU A 177 -2.74 -15.54 -3.09
CA GLU A 177 -1.78 -14.80 -2.28
C GLU A 177 -2.51 -14.05 -1.15
N ALA A 178 -3.64 -13.41 -1.46
CA ALA A 178 -4.46 -12.76 -0.45
C ALA A 178 -5.03 -13.75 0.57
N GLY A 179 -5.40 -14.96 0.15
CA GLY A 179 -5.85 -16.03 1.05
C GLY A 179 -4.78 -16.49 2.04
N LEU A 180 -3.51 -16.54 1.62
CA LEU A 180 -2.40 -16.79 2.54
C LEU A 180 -2.41 -15.77 3.70
N TRP A 181 -2.47 -14.48 3.38
CA TRP A 181 -2.40 -13.39 4.35
C TRP A 181 -3.66 -13.21 5.18
N ASN A 182 -4.84 -13.30 4.56
CA ASN A 182 -6.12 -12.99 5.19
C ASN A 182 -6.76 -14.20 5.90
N ASP A 183 -6.49 -15.42 5.45
CA ASP A 183 -7.11 -16.64 5.98
C ASP A 183 -6.09 -17.55 6.67
N LEU A 184 -5.06 -18.00 5.95
CA LEU A 184 -4.18 -19.06 6.46
C LEU A 184 -3.36 -18.60 7.67
N LEU A 185 -2.64 -17.48 7.55
CA LEU A 185 -1.76 -17.00 8.62
C LEU A 185 -2.54 -16.67 9.92
N PRO A 186 -3.69 -15.97 9.89
CA PRO A 186 -4.48 -15.73 11.10
C PRO A 186 -5.03 -17.01 11.72
N ARG A 187 -5.50 -17.98 10.92
CA ARG A 187 -6.00 -19.27 11.44
C ARG A 187 -4.90 -20.06 12.14
N LEU A 188 -3.70 -20.10 11.59
CA LEU A 188 -2.54 -20.73 12.23
C LEU A 188 -2.18 -20.06 13.56
N GLN A 189 -2.28 -18.73 13.63
CA GLN A 189 -2.06 -17.99 14.88
C GLN A 189 -3.13 -18.28 15.94
N GLN A 190 -4.39 -18.50 15.54
CA GLN A 190 -5.50 -18.84 16.43
C GLN A 190 -5.39 -20.27 16.96
N MET A 191 -5.12 -21.25 16.09
CA MET A 191 -4.92 -22.65 16.48
C MET A 191 -3.79 -22.79 17.50
N THR A 192 -2.66 -22.11 17.25
CA THR A 192 -1.53 -22.13 18.20
C THR A 192 -1.84 -21.44 19.54
N ALA A 193 -2.76 -20.48 19.57
CA ALA A 193 -3.22 -19.85 20.81
C ALA A 193 -4.14 -20.77 21.62
N ALA A 194 -5.05 -21.49 20.95
CA ALA A 194 -5.95 -22.46 21.58
C ALA A 194 -5.19 -23.62 22.23
N ASP A 195 -4.17 -24.17 21.56
CA ASP A 195 -3.31 -25.23 22.10
C ASP A 195 -2.56 -24.79 23.36
N THR A 196 -2.19 -23.50 23.44
CA THR A 196 -1.49 -22.94 24.60
C THR A 196 -2.41 -22.82 25.82
N GLN A 197 -3.71 -22.57 25.61
CA GLN A 197 -4.69 -22.48 26.68
C GLN A 197 -5.09 -23.87 27.21
N SER A 198 -5.21 -24.88 26.33
CA SER A 198 -5.58 -26.24 26.74
C SER A 198 -4.50 -26.97 27.56
N GLY A 199 -3.24 -26.50 27.53
CA GLY A 199 -2.14 -27.02 28.37
C GLY A 199 -2.02 -26.37 29.77
N SER A 200 -2.88 -25.40 30.11
CA SER A 200 -2.78 -24.59 31.34
C SER A 200 -3.81 -24.94 32.43
N ASP A 201 -4.74 -25.86 32.19
CA ASP A 201 -5.80 -26.21 33.17
C ASP A 201 -5.30 -27.17 34.25
N THR A 202 -4.32 -26.73 35.04
CA THR A 202 -4.14 -27.18 36.43
C THR A 202 -3.38 -26.12 37.24
N ARG A 203 -4.08 -25.03 37.63
CA ARG A 203 -3.90 -24.37 38.95
C ARG A 203 -4.82 -23.15 39.12
N THR A 204 -5.74 -23.31 40.06
CA THR A 204 -6.25 -22.34 41.06
C THR A 204 -6.29 -20.85 40.70
N THR A 205 -7.51 -20.31 40.76
CA THR A 205 -7.88 -18.94 41.10
C THR A 205 -6.83 -18.19 41.92
N ASP A 206 -6.22 -17.16 41.31
CA ASP A 206 -5.96 -15.92 42.02
C ASP A 206 -6.09 -14.73 41.06
N SER A 207 -7.04 -13.86 41.38
CA SER A 207 -7.36 -12.62 40.70
C SER A 207 -6.27 -11.58 40.95
N ARG A 208 -5.39 -11.33 39.98
CA ARG A 208 -4.61 -10.08 39.90
C ARG A 208 -4.44 -9.58 38.47
N LEU A 209 -4.78 -8.30 38.30
CA LEU A 209 -4.70 -7.45 37.10
C LEU A 209 -3.50 -7.78 36.18
N GLY A 210 -3.80 -8.24 34.97
CA GLY A 210 -2.85 -8.46 33.87
C GLY A 210 -2.87 -7.32 32.85
N GLN A 211 -2.27 -6.21 33.25
CA GLN A 211 -1.61 -5.16 32.46
C GLN A 211 -1.63 -5.27 30.93
N ASP A 212 -2.36 -4.33 30.30
CA ASP A 212 -2.43 -4.05 28.86
C ASP A 212 -1.04 -3.99 28.17
N SER A 213 -0.84 -4.82 27.16
CA SER A 213 0.34 -4.85 26.28
C SER A 213 0.41 -3.69 25.27
N SER A 214 -0.46 -2.67 25.40
CA SER A 214 -0.50 -1.47 24.55
C SER A 214 0.20 -0.24 25.17
N GLN A 215 0.69 -0.37 26.41
CA GLN A 215 1.29 0.72 27.19
C GLN A 215 2.61 1.30 26.67
N PRO A 216 3.61 0.52 26.18
CA PRO A 216 4.93 1.08 25.88
C PRO A 216 4.93 2.01 24.65
N PHE A 217 4.07 1.75 23.66
CA PHE A 217 3.97 2.60 22.46
C PHE A 217 3.22 3.90 22.75
N ARG A 218 2.22 3.88 23.63
CA ARG A 218 1.49 5.08 24.05
C ARG A 218 2.37 6.00 24.88
N SER A 219 3.13 5.46 25.84
CA SER A 219 4.05 6.26 26.64
C SER A 219 5.17 6.86 25.80
N ALA A 220 5.75 6.10 24.86
CA ALA A 220 6.76 6.61 23.92
C ALA A 220 6.22 7.69 22.98
N MET A 221 4.96 7.57 22.53
CA MET A 221 4.31 8.58 21.69
C MET A 221 4.10 9.90 22.45
N TYR A 222 3.60 9.84 23.69
CA TYR A 222 3.36 11.05 24.49
C TYR A 222 4.65 11.74 24.93
N THR A 223 5.72 10.98 25.25
CA THR A 223 7.02 11.59 25.57
C THR A 223 7.61 12.31 24.37
N LEU A 224 7.55 11.72 23.17
CA LEU A 224 8.01 12.35 21.94
C LEU A 224 7.24 13.65 21.64
N ILE A 225 5.90 13.62 21.75
CA ILE A 225 5.06 14.81 21.57
C ILE A 225 5.43 15.90 22.58
N GLY A 226 5.66 15.52 23.84
CA GLY A 226 6.10 16.43 24.89
C GLY A 226 7.44 17.10 24.57
N PHE A 227 8.44 16.34 24.12
CA PHE A 227 9.74 16.88 23.72
C PHE A 227 9.62 17.87 22.56
N VAL A 228 8.84 17.53 21.53
CA VAL A 228 8.62 18.42 20.37
C VAL A 228 7.94 19.73 20.81
N ALA A 229 6.92 19.66 21.66
CA ALA A 229 6.25 20.84 22.19
C ALA A 229 7.19 21.75 22.99
N VAL A 230 8.04 21.18 23.85
CA VAL A 230 9.04 21.94 24.62
C VAL A 230 10.06 22.61 23.69
N LEU A 231 10.56 21.90 22.68
CA LEU A 231 11.50 22.46 21.71
C LEU A 231 10.89 23.61 20.91
N LEU A 232 9.61 23.50 20.51
CA LEU A 232 8.88 24.59 19.84
C LEU A 232 8.71 25.82 20.73
N VAL A 233 8.37 25.63 22.01
CA VAL A 233 8.27 26.74 22.97
C VAL A 233 9.62 27.42 23.15
N MET A 234 10.71 26.64 23.30
CA MET A 234 12.06 27.18 23.41
C MET A 234 12.48 27.97 22.15
N LEU A 235 12.14 27.47 20.97
CA LEU A 235 12.41 28.17 19.71
C LEU A 235 11.66 29.50 19.63
N VAL A 236 10.38 29.54 20.03
CA VAL A 236 9.59 30.78 20.09
C VAL A 236 10.21 31.77 21.08
N ILE A 237 10.63 31.31 22.27
CA ILE A 237 11.31 32.15 23.26
C ILE A 237 12.59 32.73 22.69
N CYS A 238 13.44 31.90 22.05
CA CYS A 238 14.67 32.36 21.40
C CYS A 238 14.39 33.43 20.34
N LEU A 239 13.37 33.24 19.50
CA LEU A 239 12.99 34.22 18.48
C LEU A 239 12.50 35.55 19.10
N VAL A 240 11.75 35.49 20.21
CA VAL A 240 11.30 36.70 20.93
C VAL A 240 12.48 37.43 21.56
N LEU A 241 13.43 36.71 22.16
CA LEU A 241 14.64 37.30 22.76
C LEU A 241 15.54 37.94 21.69
N LEU A 242 15.74 37.26 20.56
CA LEU A 242 16.50 37.82 19.42
C LEU A 242 15.83 39.08 18.86
N LYS A 243 14.51 39.07 18.70
CA LYS A 243 13.75 40.24 18.22
C LYS A 243 13.80 41.40 19.21
N LYS A 244 13.70 41.12 20.53
CA LYS A 244 13.82 42.13 21.59
C LYS A 244 15.23 42.72 21.63
N HIS A 245 16.26 41.90 21.48
CA HIS A 245 17.66 42.36 21.45
C HIS A 245 17.95 43.21 20.21
N SER A 246 17.47 42.81 19.02
CA SER A 246 17.58 43.63 17.81
C SER A 246 16.95 45.01 18.00
N LYS A 247 15.72 45.05 18.52
CA LYS A 247 14.97 46.30 18.73
C LYS A 247 15.56 47.18 19.84
N GLY A 248 16.24 46.58 20.83
CA GLY A 248 17.00 47.32 21.84
C GLY A 248 18.22 48.00 21.24
N ARG A 249 18.98 47.26 20.42
CA ARG A 249 20.13 47.80 19.70
C ARG A 249 19.74 48.96 18.78
N ASP A 250 18.59 48.89 18.12
CA ASP A 250 18.12 49.97 17.25
C ASP A 250 17.68 51.24 18.02
N ARG A 251 17.39 51.13 19.33
CA ARG A 251 17.04 52.27 20.20
C ARG A 251 18.25 52.96 20.81
N ASP A 252 19.38 52.26 20.95
CA ASP A 252 20.62 52.84 21.48
C ASP A 252 21.40 53.65 20.40
N PHE A 253 20.93 53.62 19.15
CA PHE A 253 21.51 54.35 18.00
C PHE A 253 20.74 55.63 17.62
N PHE A 254 19.73 56.04 18.39
CA PHE A 254 18.99 57.30 18.21
C PHE A 254 18.98 58.14 19.48
#